data_AF-A0A819P830-F1
#
_entry.id   AF-A0A819P830-F1
#
_cell.length_a   1.000
_cell.length_b   1.000
_cell.length_c   1.000
_cell.angle_alpha   90.00
_cell.angle_beta   90.00
_cell.angle_gamma   90.00
#
_symmetry.space_group_name_H-M   'P 1'
#
loop_
_entity.id
_entity.type
_entity.pdbx_description
1 polymer ?
#
loop_
_entity_poly.entity_id
_entity_poly.type
_entity_poly.pdbx_seq_one_letter_code
_entity_poly.pdbx_strand_id
1 'polypeptide(L)'
;METILYTTTVFFASQVSSALAYLESLHIYHRDIATRNCLVSIDLHIKLHDLAMCNEIYADDYVLVTVGNDIKTRRPIRWCAWETICL
;
A
#
# COMPACT_ATOMS: atom_id res chain seq x y z
N MET A 1 8.27 -22.77 10.67
CA MET A 1 8.36 -21.44 10.02
C MET A 1 9.58 -21.51 9.13
N GLU A 2 9.40 -21.63 7.82
CA GLU A 2 10.53 -21.47 6.89
C GLU A 2 10.99 -20.02 6.95
N THR A 3 12.28 -19.80 7.14
CA THR A 3 12.86 -18.46 7.20
C THR A 3 12.88 -17.86 5.80
N ILE A 4 12.26 -16.69 5.64
CA ILE A 4 12.33 -15.95 4.38
C ILE A 4 13.76 -15.44 4.20
N LEU A 5 14.39 -15.78 3.08
CA LEU A 5 15.75 -15.33 2.77
C LEU A 5 15.74 -13.84 2.42
N TYR A 6 16.83 -13.14 2.76
CA TYR A 6 17.01 -11.73 2.39
C TYR A 6 16.79 -11.48 0.88
N THR A 7 17.27 -12.39 0.03
CA THR A 7 17.09 -12.31 -1.43
C THR A 7 15.62 -12.34 -1.83
N THR A 8 14.78 -13.09 -1.12
CA THR A 8 13.34 -13.13 -1.34
C THR A 8 12.69 -11.80 -0.98
N THR A 9 13.09 -11.16 0.12
CA THR A 9 12.59 -9.82 0.48
C THR A 9 12.95 -8.78 -0.57
N VAL A 10 14.19 -8.80 -1.07
CA VAL A 10 14.63 -7.92 -2.16
C VAL A 10 13.84 -8.21 -3.45
N PHE A 11 13.55 -9.48 -3.74
CA PHE A 11 12.74 -9.89 -4.87
C PHE A 11 11.28 -9.44 -4.76
N PHE A 12 10.70 -9.38 -3.55
CA PHE A 12 9.38 -8.78 -3.34
C PHE A 12 9.41 -7.27 -3.59
N ALA A 13 10.41 -6.57 -3.07
CA ALA A 13 10.56 -5.14 -3.29
C ALA A 13 10.72 -4.80 -4.78
N SER A 14 11.49 -5.58 -5.55
CA SER A 14 11.66 -5.35 -6.99
C SER A 14 10.36 -5.53 -7.77
N GLN A 15 9.54 -6.52 -7.41
CA GLN A 15 8.22 -6.73 -8.02
C GLN A 15 7.27 -5.56 -7.73
N VAL A 16 7.22 -5.07 -6.48
CA VAL A 16 6.41 -3.90 -6.12
C VAL A 16 6.86 -2.66 -6.89
N SER A 17 8.18 -2.42 -6.99
CA SER A 17 8.72 -1.31 -7.78
C SER A 17 8.35 -1.41 -9.26
N SER A 18 8.36 -2.62 -9.84
CA SER A 18 7.92 -2.85 -11.22
C SER A 18 6.43 -2.55 -11.40
N ALA A 19 5.58 -2.90 -10.43
CA ALA A 19 4.16 -2.57 -10.47
C ALA A 19 3.91 -1.06 -10.38
N LEU A 20 4.66 -0.36 -9.54
CA LEU A 20 4.59 1.10 -9.42
C LEU A 20 5.01 1.81 -10.70
N ALA A 21 6.11 1.37 -11.34
CA ALA A 21 6.54 1.90 -12.62
C ALA A 21 5.47 1.71 -13.72
N TYR A 22 4.76 0.58 -13.70
CA TYR A 22 3.63 0.37 -14.60
C TYR A 22 2.47 1.33 -14.32
N LEU A 23 2.08 1.53 -13.05
CA LEU A 23 1.03 2.49 -12.69
C LEU A 23 1.41 3.93 -13.09
N GLU A 24 2.67 4.31 -12.89
CA GLU A 24 3.21 5.61 -13.31
C GLU A 24 3.09 5.80 -14.82
N SER A 25 3.40 4.78 -15.62
CA SER A 25 3.26 4.85 -17.09
C SER A 25 1.81 5.12 -17.54
N LEU A 26 0.84 4.74 -16.71
CA LEU A 26 -0.59 4.99 -16.92
C LEU A 26 -1.09 6.28 -16.25
N HIS A 27 -0.21 7.04 -15.59
CA HIS A 27 -0.57 8.22 -14.78
C HIS A 27 -1.57 7.90 -13.65
N ILE A 28 -1.45 6.71 -13.07
CA ILE A 28 -2.31 6.25 -11.97
C ILE A 28 -1.55 6.32 -10.65
N TYR A 29 -2.11 7.02 -9.67
CA TYR A 29 -1.61 7.07 -8.30
C TYR A 29 -2.35 6.07 -7.43
N HIS A 30 -1.64 5.11 -6.84
CA HIS A 30 -2.27 4.12 -5.95
C HIS A 30 -2.75 4.72 -4.62
N ARG A 31 -2.04 5.71 -4.07
CA ARG A 31 -2.37 6.45 -2.82
C ARG A 31 -2.37 5.65 -1.50
N ASP A 32 -2.15 4.34 -1.55
CA ASP A 32 -2.08 3.47 -0.35
C ASP A 32 -1.09 2.31 -0.55
N ILE A 33 0.20 2.66 -0.69
CA ILE A 33 1.27 1.67 -0.86
C ILE A 33 1.72 1.16 0.52
N ALA A 34 1.39 -0.09 0.82
CA ALA A 34 1.79 -0.79 2.03
C ALA A 34 1.76 -2.31 1.82
N THR A 35 2.45 -3.07 2.68
CA THR A 35 2.51 -4.55 2.58
C THR A 35 1.15 -5.22 2.70
N ARG A 36 0.20 -4.64 3.45
CA ARG A 36 -1.20 -5.10 3.55
C ARG A 36 -1.96 -5.09 2.22
N ASN A 37 -1.47 -4.30 1.26
CA ASN A 37 -2.01 -4.14 -0.08
C ASN A 37 -1.21 -4.95 -1.12
N CYS A 38 -0.35 -5.87 -0.66
CA CYS A 38 0.39 -6.79 -1.51
C CYS A 38 -0.10 -8.23 -1.27
N LEU A 39 -0.61 -8.88 -2.33
CA LEU A 39 -0.90 -10.31 -2.32
C LEU A 39 0.33 -11.09 -2.74
N VAL A 40 0.64 -12.16 -2.00
CA VAL A 40 1.75 -13.07 -2.31
C VAL A 40 1.16 -14.38 -2.85
N SER A 41 1.58 -14.78 -4.05
CA SER A 41 1.27 -16.10 -4.61
C SER A 41 2.16 -17.19 -4.03
N ILE A 42 1.76 -18.44 -4.21
CA ILE A 42 2.57 -19.61 -3.82
C ILE A 42 3.95 -19.62 -4.52
N ASP A 43 4.01 -19.08 -5.74
CA ASP A 43 5.24 -18.96 -6.54
C ASP A 43 6.05 -17.70 -6.20
N LEU A 44 5.82 -17.08 -5.03
CA LEU A 44 6.52 -15.86 -4.57
C LEU A 44 6.32 -14.64 -5.48
N HIS A 45 5.23 -14.62 -6.24
CA HIS A 45 4.83 -13.46 -7.04
C HIS A 45 3.98 -12.47 -6.24
N ILE A 46 4.31 -11.19 -6.36
CA ILE A 46 3.56 -10.10 -5.70
C ILE A 46 2.57 -9.46 -6.68
N LYS A 47 1.33 -9.25 -6.20
CA LYS A 47 0.33 -8.43 -6.88
C LYS A 47 -0.12 -7.29 -5.97
N LEU A 48 0.03 -6.06 -6.45
CA LEU A 48 -0.40 -4.86 -5.77
C LEU A 48 -1.92 -4.67 -5.94
N HIS A 49 -2.63 -4.34 -4.87
CA HIS A 49 -4.09 -4.13 -4.86
C HIS A 49 -4.49 -3.03 -3.85
N ASP A 50 -5.75 -2.59 -3.90
CA ASP A 50 -6.33 -1.63 -2.95
C ASP A 50 -7.59 -2.22 -2.30
N LEU A 51 -7.41 -3.12 -1.33
CA LEU A 51 -8.52 -3.78 -0.63
C LEU A 51 -8.39 -3.70 0.88
N ALA A 52 -7.23 -3.30 1.42
CA ALA A 52 -7.00 -3.30 2.85
C ALA A 52 -7.93 -2.32 3.60
N MET A 53 -8.37 -1.23 2.95
CA MET A 53 -9.34 -0.29 3.53
C MET A 53 -10.68 -0.94 3.92
N CYS A 54 -11.06 -2.04 3.27
CA CYS A 54 -12.30 -2.76 3.51
C CYS A 54 -12.17 -3.87 4.57
N ASN A 55 -10.96 -4.14 5.06
CA ASN A 55 -10.70 -5.22 6.01
C ASN A 55 -10.42 -4.67 7.41
N GLU A 56 -11.25 -5.07 8.38
CA GLU A 56 -11.16 -4.59 9.77
C GLU A 56 -9.84 -4.95 10.46
N ILE A 57 -9.14 -6.00 10.00
CA ILE A 57 -7.81 -6.37 10.54
C ILE A 57 -6.80 -5.23 10.37
N TYR A 58 -6.98 -4.38 9.35
CA TYR A 58 -6.10 -3.24 9.08
C TYR A 58 -6.68 -1.90 9.57
N ALA A 59 -7.76 -1.89 10.35
CA ALA A 59 -8.42 -0.65 10.77
C ALA A 59 -7.47 0.34 11.45
N ASP A 60 -6.53 -0.15 12.28
CA ASP A 60 -5.56 0.66 13.04
C ASP A 60 -4.46 1.31 12.17
N ASP A 61 -4.35 0.89 10.91
CA ASP A 61 -3.46 1.51 9.93
C ASP A 61 -4.07 2.78 9.31
N TYR A 62 -5.38 2.99 9.49
CA TYR A 62 -6.11 4.12 8.91
C TYR A 62 -6.62 5.08 9.98
N VAL A 63 -6.30 6.36 9.80
CA VAL A 63 -6.80 7.43 10.66
C VAL A 63 -7.99 8.11 9.98
N LEU A 64 -9.04 8.39 10.77
CA LEU A 64 -10.15 9.21 10.31
C LEU A 64 -9.72 10.68 10.29
N VAL A 65 -9.64 11.24 9.09
CA VAL A 65 -9.31 12.64 8.86
C VAL A 65 -10.53 13.36 8.29
N THR A 66 -10.88 14.49 8.89
CA THR A 66 -11.93 15.37 8.37
C THR A 66 -11.35 16.25 7.27
N VAL A 67 -11.93 16.20 6.07
CA VAL A 67 -11.52 17.00 4.92
C VAL A 67 -12.68 17.91 4.51
N GLY A 68 -12.44 19.23 4.48
CA GLY A 68 -13.45 20.23 4.09
C GLY A 68 -14.64 20.32 5.05
N ASN A 69 -15.86 20.43 4.49
CA ASN A 69 -17.13 20.54 5.22
C ASN A 69 -17.58 19.20 5.85
N ASP A 70 -16.82 18.68 6.82
CA ASP A 70 -17.15 17.52 7.66
C ASP A 70 -17.14 16.12 6.99
N ILE A 71 -16.51 15.97 5.82
CA ILE A 71 -16.35 14.65 5.21
C ILE A 71 -15.23 13.89 5.92
N LYS A 72 -15.58 12.81 6.63
CA LYS A 72 -14.60 11.91 7.27
C LYS A 72 -14.08 10.89 6.25
N THR A 73 -12.77 10.91 6.01
CA THR A 73 -12.09 9.94 5.14
C THR A 73 -11.06 9.14 5.92
N ARG A 74 -10.90 7.85 5.60
CA ARG A 74 -9.84 7.01 6.16
C ARG A 74 -8.55 7.24 5.37
N ARG A 75 -7.46 7.58 6.06
CA ARG A 75 -6.16 7.87 5.45
C ARG A 75 -5.04 7.05 6.08
N PRO A 76 -4.17 6.41 5.28
CA PRO A 76 -3.03 5.62 5.76
C PRO A 76 -1.83 6.51 6.14
N ILE A 77 -2.02 7.43 7.08
CA ILE A 77 -1.08 8.56 7.31
C ILE A 77 0.37 8.13 7.57
N ARG A 78 0.62 6.92 8.11
CA ARG A 78 1.98 6.44 8.44
C ARG A 78 2.80 6.04 7.19
N TRP A 79 2.13 5.87 6.05
CA TRP A 79 2.74 5.52 4.76
C TRP A 79 2.73 6.67 3.76
N CYS A 80 2.09 7.80 4.10
CA CYS A 80 2.04 8.96 3.24
C CYS A 80 3.30 9.82 3.42
N ALA A 81 3.74 10.43 2.33
CA ALA A 81 4.67 11.54 2.39
C ALA A 81 3.99 12.75 3.05
N TRP A 82 4.76 13.61 3.73
CA TRP A 82 4.21 14.70 4.55
C TRP A 82 3.37 15.68 3.72
N GLU A 83 3.76 15.92 2.48
CA GLU A 83 3.07 16.80 1.55
C GLU A 83 1.68 16.26 1.18
N THR A 84 1.46 14.94 1.21
CA THR A 84 0.15 14.33 0.94
C THR A 84 -0.83 14.50 2.11
N ILE A 85 -0.32 14.81 3.30
CA ILE A 85 -1.13 15.03 4.51
C ILE A 85 -1.50 16.52 4.65
N CYS A 86 -0.58 17.41 4.27
CA CYS A 86 -0.70 18.85 4.48
C CYS A 86 -1.28 19.62 3.29
N LEU A 87 -1.20 19.09 2.06
CA LEU A 87 -1.76 19.68 0.84
C LEU A 87 -3.09 19.02 0.49
#